data_AF-A0A2G4GRL4-F1
#
_entry.id   AF-A0A2G4GRL4-F1
#
_cell.length_a   1.000
_cell.length_b   1.000
_cell.length_c   1.000
_cell.angle_alpha   90.00
_cell.angle_beta   90.00
_cell.angle_gamma   90.00
#
_symmetry.space_group_name_H-M   'P 1'
#
loop_
_entity.id
_entity.type
_entity.pdbx_description
1 polymer ?
#
loop_
_entity_poly.entity_id
_entity_poly.type
_entity_poly.pdbx_seq_one_letter_code
_entity_poly.pdbx_strand_id
1 'polypeptide(L)'
;KEIGIQKALGAPHIFIQVQFLLEAIWLCLIGGLIGLLFVWLTFLGLNAILKETMGEGFVLVLSASDTQLGLWVSAIVGIIAGFIPARQAARLNPVEAMRAK
;
A
#
# COMPACT_ATOMS: atom_id res chain seq x y z
N LYS A 1 -2.07 5.82 -21.67
CA LYS A 1 -1.92 5.10 -22.96
C LYS A 1 -2.55 3.72 -22.98
N GLU A 2 -2.11 2.73 -22.19
CA GLU A 2 -2.67 1.36 -22.20
C GLU A 2 -4.18 1.31 -21.92
N ILE A 3 -4.65 2.10 -20.95
CA ILE A 3 -6.08 2.27 -20.62
C ILE A 3 -6.89 2.77 -21.82
N GLY A 4 -6.32 3.70 -22.60
CA GLY A 4 -6.94 4.26 -23.79
C GLY A 4 -7.07 3.22 -24.91
N ILE A 5 -6.04 2.38 -25.08
CA ILE A 5 -6.04 1.28 -26.05
C ILE A 5 -7.06 0.22 -25.65
N GLN A 6 -7.07 -0.22 -24.39
CA GLN A 6 -8.04 -1.20 -23.87
C GLN A 6 -9.49 -0.69 -24.02
N LYS A 7 -9.77 0.58 -23.68
CA LYS A 7 -11.10 1.17 -23.90
C LYS A 7 -11.47 1.31 -25.37
N ALA A 8 -10.52 1.66 -26.24
CA ALA A 8 -10.77 1.74 -27.68
C ALA A 8 -11.10 0.37 -28.30
N LEU A 9 -10.56 -0.71 -27.72
CA LEU A 9 -10.89 -2.10 -28.06
C LEU A 9 -12.20 -2.60 -27.43
N GLY A 10 -12.90 -1.76 -26.65
CA GLY A 10 -14.18 -2.10 -26.03
C GLY A 10 -14.07 -2.80 -24.67
N ALA A 11 -12.93 -2.73 -23.98
CA ALA A 11 -12.80 -3.30 -22.64
C ALA A 11 -13.80 -2.64 -21.66
N PRO A 12 -14.57 -3.44 -20.89
CA PRO A 12 -15.54 -2.89 -19.96
C PRO A 12 -14.85 -2.13 -18.83
N HIS A 13 -15.50 -1.07 -18.33
CA HIS A 13 -14.97 -0.24 -17.24
C HIS A 13 -14.54 -1.06 -16.02
N ILE A 14 -15.26 -2.15 -15.73
CA ILE A 14 -14.98 -3.05 -14.61
C ILE A 14 -13.64 -3.78 -14.77
N PHE A 15 -13.27 -4.17 -16.00
CA PHE A 15 -12.00 -4.87 -16.25
C PHE A 15 -10.80 -3.99 -15.85
N ILE A 16 -10.84 -2.73 -16.27
CA ILE A 16 -9.80 -1.74 -15.96
C ILE A 16 -9.78 -1.45 -14.45
N GLN A 17 -10.94 -1.31 -13.82
CA GLN A 17 -11.03 -1.12 -12.36
C GLN A 17 -10.34 -2.25 -11.60
N VAL A 18 -10.63 -3.50 -11.98
CA VAL A 18 -10.08 -4.68 -11.31
C VAL A 18 -8.57 -4.80 -11.52
N GLN A 19 -8.05 -4.49 -12.71
CA GLN A 19 -6.61 -4.50 -12.97
C GLN A 19 -5.87 -3.53 -12.04
N PHE A 20 -6.30 -2.26 -11.98
CA PHE A 20 -5.67 -1.25 -11.12
C PHE A 20 -5.88 -1.55 -9.64
N LEU A 21 -7.05 -2.07 -9.26
CA LEU A 21 -7.31 -2.46 -7.88
C LEU A 21 -6.38 -3.58 -7.44
N LEU A 22 -6.18 -4.61 -8.28
CA LEU A 22 -5.25 -5.69 -7.99
C LEU A 22 -3.82 -5.20 -7.89
N GLU A 23 -3.39 -4.31 -8.79
CA GLU A 23 -2.05 -3.71 -8.74
C GLU A 23 -1.84 -2.90 -7.46
N ALA A 24 -2.84 -2.12 -7.05
CA ALA A 24 -2.82 -1.40 -5.78
C ALA A 24 -2.81 -2.33 -4.56
N ILE A 25 -3.55 -3.45 -4.60
CA ILE A 25 -3.53 -4.46 -3.54
C ILE A 25 -2.14 -5.08 -3.43
N TRP A 26 -1.51 -5.45 -4.55
CA TRP A 26 -0.15 -5.99 -4.56
C TRP A 26 0.86 -5.00 -4.01
N LEU A 27 0.79 -3.73 -4.42
CA LEU A 27 1.64 -2.66 -3.88
C LEU A 27 1.43 -2.47 -2.37
N CYS A 28 0.19 -2.52 -1.90
CA CYS A 28 -0.14 -2.42 -0.47
C CYS A 28 0.39 -3.61 0.32
N LEU A 29 0.27 -4.83 -0.19
CA LEU A 29 0.78 -6.04 0.45
C LEU A 29 2.30 -6.02 0.57
N ILE A 30 2.98 -5.70 -0.53
CA ILE A 30 4.46 -5.61 -0.56
C ILE A 30 4.93 -4.48 0.36
N GLY A 31 4.31 -3.30 0.26
CA GLY A 31 4.63 -2.16 1.12
C GLY A 31 4.38 -2.44 2.60
N GLY A 32 3.28 -3.11 2.94
CA GLY A 32 2.95 -3.52 4.31
C GLY A 32 3.96 -4.53 4.87
N LEU A 33 4.37 -5.51 4.08
CA LEU A 33 5.38 -6.49 4.46
C LEU A 33 6.75 -5.83 4.70
N ILE A 34 7.16 -4.95 3.80
CA ILE A 34 8.41 -4.18 3.94
C ILE A 34 8.34 -3.27 5.18
N GLY A 35 7.22 -2.60 5.41
CA GLY A 35 7.02 -1.75 6.58
C GLY A 35 7.12 -2.53 7.90
N LEU A 36 6.47 -3.70 7.99
CA LEU A 36 6.59 -4.59 9.16
C LEU A 36 8.04 -5.03 9.39
N LEU A 37 8.75 -5.39 8.33
CA LEU A 37 10.16 -5.78 8.41
C LEU A 37 11.03 -4.60 8.91
N PHE A 38 10.74 -3.38 8.45
CA PHE A 38 11.44 -2.17 8.90
C PHE A 38 11.20 -1.87 10.38
N VAL A 39 9.95 -2.01 10.85
CA VAL A 39 9.61 -1.85 12.27
C VAL A 39 10.36 -2.87 13.12
N TRP A 40 10.37 -4.13 12.69
CA TRP A 40 11.08 -5.21 13.39
C TRP A 40 12.59 -4.97 13.48
N LEU A 41 13.24 -4.62 12.36
CA LEU A 41 14.67 -4.29 12.34
C LEU A 41 15.00 -3.09 13.21
N THR A 42 14.17 -2.04 13.15
CA THR A 42 14.36 -0.84 13.98
C THR A 42 14.23 -1.19 15.46
N PHE A 43 13.23 -1.97 15.85
CA PHE A 43 13.07 -2.42 17.24
C PHE A 43 14.24 -3.27 17.72
N LEU A 44 14.77 -4.15 16.87
CA LEU A 44 15.93 -4.97 17.19
C LEU A 44 17.17 -4.09 17.44
N GLY A 45 17.45 -3.16 16.53
CA GLY A 45 18.59 -2.24 16.65
C GLY A 45 18.45 -1.30 17.84
N LEU A 46 17.26 -0.76 18.08
CA LEU A 46 17.00 0.16 19.18
C LEU A 46 17.11 -0.55 20.55
N ASN A 47 16.60 -1.77 20.68
CA ASN A 47 16.76 -2.57 21.90
C ASN A 47 18.23 -2.93 22.17
N ALA A 48 19.04 -3.20 21.12
CA ALA A 48 20.46 -3.46 21.29
C ALA A 48 21.20 -2.24 21.86
N ILE A 49 20.92 -1.05 21.34
CA ILE A 49 21.54 0.22 21.80
C ILE A 49 21.06 0.60 23.21
N LEU A 50 19.75 0.45 23.49
CA LEU A 50 19.16 0.79 24.79
C LEU A 50 19.68 -0.11 25.90
N LYS A 51 19.93 -1.40 25.62
CA LYS A 51 20.56 -2.32 26.58
C LYS A 51 21.95 -1.85 27.02
N GLU A 52 22.76 -1.33 26.11
CA GLU A 52 24.11 -0.85 26.43
C GLU A 52 24.10 0.50 27.17
N THR A 53 23.10 1.35 26.94
CA THR A 53 23.09 2.74 27.45
C THR A 53 22.27 2.96 28.72
N MET A 54 21.16 2.23 28.92
CA MET A 54 20.23 2.47 30.04
C MET A 54 20.03 1.25 30.97
N GLY A 55 20.74 0.14 30.73
CA GLY A 55 20.63 -1.09 31.51
C GLY A 55 19.42 -1.97 31.14
N GLU A 56 19.35 -3.18 31.70
CA GLU A 56 18.37 -4.21 31.31
C GLU A 56 16.88 -3.87 31.56
N GLY A 57 16.58 -2.74 32.21
CA GLY A 57 15.22 -2.36 32.60
C GLY A 57 14.37 -1.71 31.51
N PHE A 58 14.97 -1.17 30.44
CA PHE A 58 14.24 -0.44 29.41
C PHE A 58 14.14 -1.27 28.12
N VAL A 59 13.11 -2.14 28.07
CA VAL A 59 12.80 -2.95 26.89
C VAL A 59 11.65 -2.30 26.13
N LEU A 60 11.87 -1.97 24.86
CA LEU A 60 10.78 -1.58 23.98
C LEU A 60 10.04 -2.85 23.58
N VAL A 61 8.85 -3.02 24.15
CA VAL A 61 7.94 -4.12 23.83
C VAL A 61 6.94 -3.62 22.80
N LEU A 62 6.92 -4.25 21.62
CA LEU A 62 5.90 -3.99 20.63
C LEU A 62 4.62 -4.71 21.07
N SER A 63 3.62 -3.96 21.51
CA SER A 63 2.35 -4.57 21.91
C SER A 63 1.60 -5.09 20.68
N ALA A 64 0.88 -6.20 20.85
CA ALA A 64 0.00 -6.74 19.80
C ALA A 64 -1.07 -5.71 19.38
N SER A 65 -1.49 -4.83 20.30
CA SER A 65 -2.43 -3.73 20.02
C SER A 65 -1.88 -2.74 19.00
N ASP A 66 -0.61 -2.36 19.11
CA ASP A 66 0.02 -1.36 18.23
C ASP A 66 0.22 -1.91 16.82
N THR A 67 0.60 -3.19 16.74
CA THR A 67 0.74 -3.89 15.47
C THR A 67 -0.61 -4.03 14.77
N GLN A 68 -1.66 -4.37 15.52
CA GLN A 68 -3.01 -4.51 14.98
C GLN A 68 -3.57 -3.17 14.50
N LEU A 69 -3.36 -2.08 15.25
CA LEU A 69 -3.80 -0.73 14.86
C LEU A 69 -3.05 -0.27 13.60
N GLY A 70 -1.74 -0.49 13.52
CA GLY A 70 -0.94 -0.21 12.33
C GLY A 70 -1.43 -0.97 11.09
N LEU A 71 -1.78 -2.26 11.25
CA LEU A 71 -2.33 -3.08 10.17
C LEU A 71 -3.68 -2.54 9.67
N TRP A 72 -4.57 -2.15 10.58
CA TRP A 72 -5.86 -1.56 10.22
C TRP A 72 -5.72 -0.24 9.47
N VAL A 73 -4.85 0.65 9.96
CA VAL A 73 -4.61 1.94 9.31
C VAL A 73 -4.01 1.74 7.91
N SER A 74 -3.02 0.86 7.78
CA SER A 74 -2.41 0.52 6.49
C SER A 74 -3.44 -0.05 5.50
N ALA A 75 -4.29 -0.97 5.94
CA ALA A 75 -5.34 -1.54 5.11
C ALA A 75 -6.35 -0.48 4.61
N ILE A 76 -6.81 0.41 5.49
CA ILE A 76 -7.74 1.48 5.13
C ILE A 76 -7.10 2.43 4.12
N VAL A 77 -5.88 2.89 4.39
CA VAL A 77 -5.15 3.80 3.50
C VAL A 77 -4.89 3.14 2.14
N GLY A 78 -4.47 1.88 2.11
CA GLY A 78 -4.22 1.12 0.88
C GLY A 78 -5.49 0.94 0.04
N ILE A 79 -6.62 0.62 0.67
CA ILE A 79 -7.91 0.49 -0.04
C ILE A 79 -8.33 1.82 -0.63
N ILE A 80 -8.26 2.92 0.14
CA ILE A 80 -8.65 4.26 -0.35
C ILE A 80 -7.73 4.71 -1.48
N ALA A 81 -6.42 4.55 -1.30
CA ALA A 81 -5.41 4.94 -2.28
C ALA A 81 -5.48 4.11 -3.56
N GLY A 82 -5.95 2.86 -3.52
CA GLY A 82 -6.16 2.03 -4.71
C GLY A 82 -7.51 2.25 -5.39
N PHE A 83 -8.58 2.38 -4.60
CA PHE A 83 -9.95 2.43 -5.13
C PHE A 83 -10.27 3.74 -5.84
N ILE A 84 -9.84 4.88 -5.29
CA ILE A 84 -10.09 6.20 -5.89
C ILE A 84 -9.48 6.32 -7.29
N PRO A 85 -8.16 6.08 -7.50
CA PRO A 85 -7.57 6.19 -8.82
C PRO A 85 -8.10 5.11 -9.78
N ALA A 86 -8.36 3.88 -9.32
CA ALA A 86 -8.97 2.85 -10.17
C ALA A 86 -10.34 3.30 -10.71
N ARG A 87 -11.16 3.96 -9.88
CA ARG A 87 -12.46 4.50 -10.30
C ARG A 87 -12.32 5.67 -11.27
N GLN A 88 -11.32 6.52 -11.10
CA GLN A 88 -11.02 7.62 -12.03
C GLN A 88 -10.52 7.09 -13.38
N ALA A 89 -9.57 6.16 -13.38
CA ALA A 89 -9.05 5.45 -14.56
C ALA A 89 -10.17 4.82 -15.41
N ALA A 90 -11.12 4.21 -14.72
CA ALA A 90 -12.28 3.58 -15.36
C ALA A 90 -13.22 4.56 -16.04
N ARG A 91 -13.31 5.83 -15.61
CA ARG A 91 -14.26 6.81 -16.15
C ARG A 91 -13.67 7.74 -17.21
N LEU A 92 -12.35 7.74 -17.40
CA LEU A 92 -11.68 8.55 -18.43
C LEU A 92 -12.15 8.24 -19.86
N ASN A 93 -12.35 9.27 -20.68
CA ASN A 93 -12.66 9.07 -22.10
C ASN A 93 -11.46 8.46 -22.83
N PRO A 94 -11.66 7.54 -23.79
CA PRO A 94 -10.56 6.88 -24.50
C PRO A 94 -9.63 7.87 -25.20
N VAL A 95 -10.17 8.96 -25.75
CA VAL A 95 -9.40 10.04 -26.39
C VAL A 95 -8.48 10.76 -25.39
N GLU A 96 -8.97 11.04 -24.18
CA GLU A 96 -8.18 11.66 -23.11
C GLU A 96 -7.11 10.70 -22.57
N ALA A 97 -7.45 9.41 -22.41
CA ALA A 97 -6.51 8.38 -21.93
C ALA A 97 -5.37 8.08 -22.93
N MET A 98 -5.56 8.39 -24.21
CA MET A 98 -4.50 8.33 -25.24
C MET A 98 -3.64 9.59 -25.28
N ARG A 99 -4.21 10.77 -24.94
CA ARG A 99 -3.50 12.06 -24.88
C ARG A 99 -2.68 12.26 -23.62
N ALA A 100 -3.04 11.62 -22.51
CA ALA A 100 -2.25 11.61 -21.29
C ALA A 100 -0.88 10.97 -21.57
N LYS A 101 0.16 11.81 -21.58
CA LYS A 101 1.57 11.46 -21.78
C LYS A 101 2.20 11.08 -20.45
#